data_AF-W7YKK1-F1
#
_entry.id   AF-W7YKK1-F1
#
_cell.length_a   1.000
_cell.length_b   1.000
_cell.length_c   1.000
_cell.angle_alpha   90.00
_cell.angle_beta   90.00
_cell.angle_gamma   90.00
#
_symmetry.space_group_name_H-M   'P 1'
#
loop_
_entity.id
_entity.type
_entity.pdbx_description
1 polymer ?
#
loop_
_entity_poly.entity_id
_entity_poly.type
_entity_poly.pdbx_seq_one_letter_code
_entity_poly.pdbx_strand_id
1 'polypeptide(L)'
;MKTGFQYDLTYLTLDRSKWQDIHILNQEKNVKLVMNRDTVLEVSYEKSIGQILGTSIEFHGSGSVDNILLKADGVPVFEGEGF
;
A
#
# COMPACT_ATOMS: atom_id res chain seq x y z
N MET A 1 -0.84 16.78 -23.86
CA MET A 1 -1.77 15.63 -23.86
C MET A 1 -1.54 14.87 -22.56
N LYS A 2 -2.51 14.85 -21.63
CA LYS A 2 -2.48 14.00 -20.45
C LYS A 2 -3.14 12.67 -20.82
N THR A 3 -2.35 11.62 -21.01
CA THR A 3 -2.85 10.27 -21.29
C THR A 3 -3.38 9.66 -19.99
N GLY A 4 -4.70 9.70 -19.80
CA GLY A 4 -5.41 9.21 -18.62
C GLY A 4 -5.61 7.69 -18.54
N PHE A 5 -4.79 6.89 -19.20
CA PHE A 5 -4.92 5.43 -19.23
C PHE A 5 -3.56 4.74 -19.32
N GLN A 6 -2.75 4.75 -18.26
CA GLN A 6 -1.54 3.92 -18.25
C GLN A 6 -1.61 2.72 -17.31
N TYR A 7 -2.53 2.69 -16.34
CA TYR A 7 -2.76 1.49 -15.51
C TYR A 7 -4.25 1.41 -15.17
N ASP A 8 -4.93 0.35 -15.61
CA ASP A 8 -6.25 0.01 -15.08
C ASP A 8 -6.08 -0.34 -13.61
N LEU A 9 -6.57 0.51 -12.71
CA LEU A 9 -6.51 0.32 -11.26
C LEU A 9 -7.80 -0.30 -10.71
N THR A 10 -8.64 -0.88 -11.56
CA THR A 10 -9.91 -1.49 -11.13
C THR A 10 -9.68 -2.57 -10.06
N TYR A 11 -8.54 -3.26 -10.09
CA TYR A 11 -8.13 -4.22 -9.06
C TYR A 11 -7.91 -3.61 -7.67
N LEU A 12 -7.77 -2.28 -7.56
CA LEU A 12 -7.70 -1.53 -6.29
C LEU A 12 -9.09 -1.08 -5.81
N THR A 13 -10.17 -1.39 -6.54
CA THR A 13 -11.52 -1.03 -6.12
C THR A 13 -11.94 -1.93 -4.97
N LEU A 14 -12.22 -1.33 -3.82
CA LEU A 14 -12.59 -2.06 -2.61
C LEU A 14 -14.08 -1.91 -2.30
N ASP A 15 -14.61 -2.96 -1.67
CA ASP A 15 -15.92 -2.91 -1.04
C ASP A 15 -15.87 -1.98 0.18
N ARG A 16 -16.34 -0.74 -0.01
CA ARG A 16 -16.34 0.31 1.01
C ARG A 16 -17.19 -0.01 2.25
N SER A 17 -17.96 -1.10 2.23
CA SER A 17 -18.76 -1.55 3.39
C SER A 17 -17.98 -2.42 4.37
N LYS A 18 -16.71 -2.74 4.08
CA LYS A 18 -15.88 -3.64 4.87
C LYS A 18 -14.53 -3.02 5.21
N TRP A 19 -13.99 -3.41 6.36
CA TRP A 19 -12.58 -3.19 6.68
C TRP A 19 -11.67 -3.89 5.66
N GLN A 20 -10.55 -3.26 5.38
CA GLN A 20 -9.62 -3.69 4.33
C GLN A 20 -8.25 -3.90 4.96
N ASP A 21 -7.70 -5.10 4.78
CA ASP A 21 -6.33 -5.39 5.17
C ASP A 21 -5.42 -5.14 3.97
N ILE A 22 -4.56 -4.12 4.07
CA ILE A 22 -3.66 -3.73 2.98
C ILE A 22 -2.21 -3.92 3.43
N HIS A 23 -1.45 -4.70 2.67
CA HIS A 23 -0.02 -4.90 2.87
C HIS A 23 0.77 -4.50 1.63
N ILE A 24 1.75 -3.62 1.81
CA ILE A 24 2.76 -3.30 0.80
C ILE A 24 4.06 -3.94 1.26
N LEU A 25 4.56 -4.91 0.48
CA LEU A 25 5.77 -5.66 0.78
C LEU A 25 6.83 -5.27 -0.25
N ASN A 26 7.98 -4.75 0.19
CA ASN A 26 9.11 -4.46 -0.68
C ASN A 26 10.31 -5.33 -0.28
N GLN A 27 10.64 -6.32 -1.12
CA GLN A 27 11.73 -7.27 -0.88
C GLN A 27 12.43 -7.60 -2.19
N GLU A 28 13.76 -7.73 -2.19
CA GLU A 28 14.55 -8.18 -3.35
C GLU A 28 14.27 -7.41 -4.65
N LYS A 29 13.99 -6.10 -4.54
CA LYS A 29 13.58 -5.23 -5.65
C LYS A 29 12.24 -5.58 -6.30
N ASN A 30 11.37 -6.22 -5.55
CA ASN A 30 10.00 -6.53 -5.92
C ASN A 30 9.04 -5.92 -4.88
N VAL A 31 8.02 -5.23 -5.38
CA VAL A 31 6.93 -4.67 -4.59
C VAL A 31 5.68 -5.48 -4.84
N LYS A 32 5.09 -6.02 -3.78
CA LYS A 32 3.79 -6.67 -3.79
C LYS A 32 2.78 -5.86 -3.01
N LEU A 33 1.60 -5.68 -3.59
CA LEU A 33 0.42 -5.19 -2.89
C LEU A 33 -0.52 -6.37 -2.66
N VAL A 34 -0.79 -6.64 -1.39
CA VAL A 34 -1.74 -7.67 -0.96
C VAL A 34 -2.92 -6.97 -0.31
N MET A 35 -4.13 -7.29 -0.76
CA MET A 35 -5.36 -6.74 -0.23
C MET A 35 -6.28 -7.89 0.18
N ASN A 36 -6.72 -7.92 1.43
CA ASN A 36 -7.56 -8.98 1.99
C ASN A 36 -7.04 -10.40 1.70
N ARG A 37 -5.71 -10.59 1.77
CA ARG A 37 -4.96 -11.83 1.50
C ARG A 37 -4.71 -12.16 0.03
N ASP A 38 -5.28 -11.41 -0.91
CA ASP A 38 -5.04 -11.62 -2.35
C ASP A 38 -3.93 -10.66 -2.85
N THR A 39 -2.96 -11.19 -3.60
CA THR A 39 -1.99 -10.35 -4.31
C THR A 39 -2.68 -9.68 -5.49
N VAL A 40 -2.83 -8.35 -5.43
CA VAL A 40 -3.52 -7.58 -6.47
C VAL A 40 -2.55 -6.86 -7.42
N LEU A 41 -1.31 -6.65 -6.99
CA LEU A 41 -0.24 -6.07 -7.81
C LEU A 41 1.12 -6.64 -7.41
N GLU A 42 1.95 -6.91 -8.41
CA GLU A 42 3.35 -7.29 -8.23
C GLU A 42 4.20 -6.61 -9.31
N VAL A 43 5.19 -5.81 -8.88
CA VAL A 43 6.07 -5.05 -9.78
C VAL A 43 7.52 -5.17 -9.33
N SER A 44 8.44 -5.29 -10.28
CA SER A 44 9.88 -5.33 -10.02
C SER A 44 10.58 -4.08 -10.52
N TYR A 45 11.68 -3.69 -9.88
CA TYR A 45 12.47 -2.53 -10.26
C TYR A 45 13.96 -2.87 -10.37
N GLU A 46 14.67 -2.24 -11.32
CA GLU A 46 16.08 -2.59 -11.58
C GLU A 46 17.06 -1.82 -10.70
N LYS A 47 16.74 -0.56 -10.38
CA LYS A 47 17.59 0.37 -9.64
C LYS A 47 17.02 0.62 -8.23
N SER A 48 17.91 0.88 -7.27
CA SER A 48 17.49 1.22 -5.91
C SER A 48 16.51 2.39 -5.91
N ILE A 49 15.38 2.24 -5.21
CA ILE A 49 14.37 3.29 -5.01
C ILE A 49 14.58 4.08 -3.70
N GLY A 50 15.70 3.84 -3.01
CA GLY A 50 16.00 4.45 -1.71
C GLY A 50 15.33 3.73 -0.53
N GLN A 51 15.38 4.37 0.63
CA GLN A 51 14.73 3.89 1.85
C GLN A 51 13.30 4.47 1.96
N ILE A 52 12.37 3.66 2.44
CA ILE A 52 11.01 4.13 2.77
C ILE A 52 11.10 4.89 4.10
N LEU A 53 10.83 6.19 4.06
CA LEU A 53 10.96 7.07 5.24
C LEU A 53 9.64 7.21 6.02
N GLY A 54 8.52 6.83 5.42
CA GLY A 54 7.21 6.97 6.03
C GLY A 54 6.09 6.62 5.06
N THR A 55 4.87 6.79 5.55
CA THR A 55 3.64 6.55 4.81
C THR A 55 2.63 7.65 5.15
N SER A 56 1.74 7.96 4.21
CA SER A 56 0.69 8.94 4.37
C SER A 56 -0.61 8.36 3.83
N ILE A 57 -1.71 8.57 4.56
CA ILE A 57 -3.04 8.14 4.17
C ILE A 57 -3.89 9.40 4.02
N GLU A 58 -4.58 9.51 2.89
CA GLU A 58 -5.46 10.64 2.58
C GLU A 58 -6.86 10.12 2.24
N PHE A 59 -7.87 10.64 2.93
CA PHE A 59 -9.27 10.32 2.66
C PHE A 59 -9.95 11.51 1.99
N HIS A 60 -10.62 11.27 0.87
CA HIS A 60 -11.52 12.23 0.24
C HIS A 60 -12.94 11.93 0.71
N GLY A 61 -13.33 12.51 1.85
CA GLY A 61 -14.58 12.23 2.55
C GLY A 61 -14.34 11.70 3.96
N SER A 62 -15.08 10.67 4.36
CA SER A 62 -14.90 10.01 5.65
C SER A 62 -14.24 8.64 5.46
N GLY A 63 -13.22 8.38 6.26
CA GLY A 63 -12.53 7.10 6.34
C GLY A 63 -11.95 6.95 7.73
N SER A 64 -11.52 5.73 8.04
CA SER A 64 -10.88 5.43 9.30
C SER A 64 -9.77 4.41 9.10
N VAL A 65 -8.71 4.54 9.86
CA VAL A 65 -7.63 3.54 9.94
C VAL A 65 -7.62 2.97 11.34
N ASP A 66 -7.85 1.66 11.43
CA ASP A 66 -7.76 0.95 12.70
C ASP A 66 -6.29 0.86 13.14
N ASN A 67 -5.43 0.31 12.28
CA ASN A 67 -4.03 0.05 12.57
C ASN A 67 -3.11 0.38 11.39
N ILE A 68 -1.92 0.91 11.69
CA ILE A 68 -0.85 1.11 10.73
C ILE A 68 0.48 0.66 11.31
N LEU A 69 1.22 -0.17 10.56
CA LEU A 69 2.48 -0.75 10.98
C LEU A 69 3.48 -0.68 9.83
N LEU A 70 4.60 0.01 10.05
CA LEU A 70 5.74 0.04 9.14
C LEU A 70 6.87 -0.79 9.75
N LYS A 71 7.42 -1.70 8.94
CA LYS A 71 8.59 -2.51 9.30
C LYS A 71 9.74 -2.27 8.33
N ALA A 72 10.95 -2.17 8.85
CA ALA A 72 12.19 -2.26 8.09
C ALA A 72 12.93 -3.53 8.54
N ASP A 73 13.28 -4.39 7.59
CA ASP A 73 13.98 -5.67 7.85
C ASP A 73 13.32 -6.52 8.96
N GLY A 74 11.98 -6.51 8.99
CA GLY A 74 11.17 -7.24 9.97
C GLY A 74 11.00 -6.54 11.33
N VAL A 75 11.73 -5.45 11.57
CA VAL A 75 11.67 -4.66 12.81
C VAL A 75 10.63 -3.54 12.66
N PRO A 76 9.66 -3.40 13.61
CA PRO A 76 8.77 -2.25 13.65
C PRO A 76 9.55 -0.94 13.73
N VAL A 77 9.33 -0.03 12.79
CA VAL A 77 9.90 1.33 12.79
C VAL A 77 8.86 2.40 13.07
N PHE A 78 7.58 2.09 12.85
CA PHE A 78 6.44 2.92 13.21
C PHE A 78 5.21 2.04 13.44
N GLU A 79 4.43 2.38 14.46
CA GLU A 79 3.15 1.76 14.78
C GLU A 79 2.19 2.86 15.25
N GLY A 80 0.97 2.84 14.75
CA GLY A 80 -0.07 3.80 15.10
C GLY A 80 -1.45 3.20 14.98
N GLU A 81 -2.39 3.75 15.75
CA GLU A 81 -3.78 3.32 15.80
C GLU A 81 -4.71 4.53 15.68
N GLY A 82 -5.89 4.35 15.10
CA GLY A 82 -7.02 5.29 15.19
C GLY A 82 -6.87 6.62 14.45
N PHE A 83 -6.93 6.59 13.11
CA PHE A 83 -7.06 7.79 12.25
C PHE A 83 -8.47 7.93 11.67
#